data_AF-A0ABD2EFV2-F1
#
_entry.id   AF-A0ABD2EFV2-F1
#
_cell.length_a   1.000
_cell.length_b   1.000
_cell.length_c   1.000
_cell.angle_alpha   90.00
_cell.angle_beta   90.00
_cell.angle_gamma   90.00
#
_symmetry.space_group_name_H-M   'P 1'
#
loop_
_entity.id
_entity.type
_entity.pdbx_description
1 polymer ?
#
loop_
_entity_poly.entity_id
_entity_poly.type
_entity_poly.pdbx_seq_one_letter_code
_entity_poly.pdbx_strand_id
1 'polypeptide(L)'
;IAVFSDKENYSWWLLLPVSAMSMTCPVFSSMLNSVLCKWDLPVFTLPFNMALSMYLSATGHYNPFFPSKLLAPITSVPNISWPDLNALQLLKSVPVGVGQIYGCDNPWTGGIFLCAILLSSPLMCLHAAIGSLLGIVAGLSLSAPFEDIYLGLWGFNSSLACIAIGGMFMALTWQTHLLALACALFTAYLGVSMANLMARVGLPACTWPFCLATLLFLLLTTKNPNIYRMPLSKLTYPEENRIFYLQAKKRMVESPL
;
A
#
# COMPACT_ATOMS: atom_id res chain seq x y z
N ILE A 1 -1.23 12.33 9.68
CA ILE A 1 -1.80 13.47 10.44
C ILE A 1 -1.51 14.78 9.73
N ALA A 2 -0.25 15.22 9.58
CA ALA A 2 0.09 16.50 8.94
C ALA A 2 -0.49 16.72 7.54
N VAL A 3 -0.37 15.75 6.63
CA VAL A 3 -0.91 15.85 5.25
C VAL A 3 -2.42 16.11 5.20
N PHE A 4 -3.15 15.64 6.22
CA PHE A 4 -4.61 15.77 6.33
C PHE A 4 -5.05 16.90 7.27
N SER A 5 -4.12 17.69 7.81
CA SER A 5 -4.43 18.89 8.59
C SER A 5 -4.92 19.99 7.65
N ASP A 6 -5.96 20.71 8.05
CA ASP A 6 -6.43 21.92 7.35
C ASP A 6 -5.65 23.18 7.78
N LYS A 7 -4.87 23.08 8.87
CA LYS A 7 -3.95 24.14 9.27
C LYS A 7 -2.72 24.20 8.35
N GLU A 8 -2.18 25.41 8.21
CA GLU A 8 -0.95 25.68 7.46
C GLU A 8 0.26 24.88 7.97
N ASN A 9 1.30 24.84 7.14
CA ASN A 9 2.60 24.27 7.51
C ASN A 9 3.13 24.91 8.82
N TYR A 10 3.89 24.14 9.58
CA TYR A 10 4.47 24.56 10.87
C TYR A 10 3.45 24.88 11.98
N SER A 11 2.26 24.27 11.94
CA SER A 11 1.35 24.27 13.09
C SER A 11 1.94 23.42 14.24
N TRP A 12 2.75 24.03 15.11
CA TRP A 12 3.47 23.36 16.20
C TRP A 12 2.56 22.57 17.15
N TRP A 13 1.32 23.03 17.35
CA TRP A 13 0.32 22.32 18.16
C TRP A 13 0.04 20.90 17.67
N LEU A 14 0.26 20.63 16.38
CA LEU A 14 0.04 19.31 15.79
C LEU A 14 1.02 18.25 16.33
N LEU A 15 2.13 18.65 16.94
CA LEU A 15 3.06 17.73 17.62
C LEU A 15 2.39 16.96 18.76
N LEU A 16 1.39 17.56 19.43
CA LEU A 16 0.66 16.92 20.53
C LEU A 16 -0.16 15.71 20.05
N PRO A 17 -1.13 15.85 19.13
CA PRO A 17 -1.86 14.69 18.60
C PRO A 17 -0.95 13.73 17.84
N VAL A 18 0.09 14.20 17.14
CA VAL A 18 1.08 13.31 16.50
C VAL A 18 1.74 12.41 17.54
N SER A 19 2.21 12.96 18.66
CA SER A 19 2.84 12.17 19.73
C SER A 19 1.84 11.21 20.37
N ALA A 20 0.64 11.70 20.73
CA ALA A 20 -0.40 10.90 21.35
C ALA A 20 -0.81 9.71 20.47
N MET A 21 -1.08 9.94 19.18
CA MET A 21 -1.44 8.85 18.26
C MET A 21 -0.26 7.90 18.01
N SER A 22 0.98 8.40 17.97
CA SER A 22 2.17 7.54 17.86
C SER A 22 2.32 6.59 19.05
N MET A 23 1.97 7.02 20.27
CA MET A 23 1.96 6.16 21.46
C MET A 23 0.94 5.02 21.38
N THR A 24 -0.12 5.16 20.57
CA THR A 24 -1.10 4.09 20.35
C THR A 24 -0.62 3.02 19.36
N CYS A 25 0.34 3.33 18.49
CA CYS A 25 0.81 2.40 17.46
C CYS A 25 1.35 1.08 18.04
N PRO A 26 2.21 1.05 19.09
CA PRO A 26 2.64 -0.20 19.72
C PRO A 26 1.48 -1.01 20.32
N VAL A 27 0.47 -0.34 20.87
CA VAL A 27 -0.73 -0.99 21.44
C VAL A 27 -1.53 -1.69 20.34
N PHE A 28 -1.85 -0.98 19.26
CA PHE A 28 -2.52 -1.57 18.10
C PHE A 28 -1.70 -2.69 17.47
N SER A 29 -0.39 -2.51 17.31
CA SER A 29 0.51 -3.54 16.80
C SER A 29 0.49 -4.81 17.66
N SER A 30 0.57 -4.67 18.99
CA SER A 30 0.55 -5.80 19.91
C SER A 30 -0.78 -6.55 19.86
N MET A 31 -1.90 -5.81 19.90
CA MET A 31 -3.25 -6.38 19.81
C MET A 31 -3.44 -7.14 18.49
N LEU A 32 -3.12 -6.51 17.36
CA LEU A 32 -3.26 -7.12 16.04
C LEU A 32 -2.34 -8.33 15.89
N ASN A 33 -1.10 -8.25 16.36
CA ASN A 33 -0.16 -9.35 16.29
C ASN A 33 -0.63 -10.55 17.11
N SER A 34 -1.25 -10.35 18.28
CA SER A 34 -1.79 -11.44 19.11
C SER A 34 -2.88 -12.27 18.40
N VAL A 35 -3.52 -11.70 17.38
CA VAL A 35 -4.52 -12.36 16.54
C VAL A 35 -3.88 -12.90 15.27
N LEU A 36 -3.21 -12.05 14.49
CA LEU A 36 -2.71 -12.40 13.15
C LEU A 36 -1.55 -13.39 13.18
N CYS A 37 -0.73 -13.41 14.25
CA CYS A 37 0.35 -14.39 14.38
C CYS A 37 -0.17 -15.83 14.45
N LYS A 38 -1.43 -16.05 14.87
CA LYS A 38 -2.06 -17.39 14.91
C LYS A 38 -2.23 -18.00 13.52
N TRP A 39 -2.28 -17.16 12.48
CA TRP A 39 -2.30 -17.57 11.07
C TRP A 39 -0.96 -17.32 10.37
N ASP A 40 0.09 -16.96 11.12
CA ASP A 40 1.40 -16.55 10.60
C ASP A 40 1.28 -15.42 9.57
N LEU A 41 0.47 -14.39 9.92
CA LEU A 41 0.23 -13.19 9.12
C LEU A 41 0.83 -11.94 9.78
N PRO A 42 1.39 -11.00 9.00
CA PRO A 42 1.93 -9.75 9.51
C PRO A 42 0.81 -8.74 9.81
N VAL A 43 1.09 -7.75 10.65
CA VAL A 43 0.14 -6.65 10.95
C VAL A 43 0.11 -5.56 9.88
N PHE A 44 1.09 -5.53 8.96
CA PHE A 44 1.28 -4.48 7.96
C PHE A 44 1.16 -3.07 8.55
N THR A 45 0.49 -2.15 7.85
CA THR A 45 0.21 -0.78 8.32
C THR A 45 -1.17 -0.67 8.96
N LEU A 46 -1.82 -1.78 9.36
CA LEU A 46 -3.09 -1.73 10.10
C LEU A 46 -3.03 -0.84 11.35
N PRO A 47 -1.97 -0.87 12.20
CA PRO A 47 -1.86 0.04 13.34
C PRO A 47 -1.94 1.51 12.94
N PHE A 48 -1.22 1.89 11.87
CA PHE A 48 -1.25 3.25 11.34
C PHE A 48 -2.65 3.62 10.81
N ASN A 49 -3.27 2.75 10.02
CA ASN A 49 -4.58 3.02 9.44
C ASN A 49 -5.68 3.13 10.51
N MET A 50 -5.64 2.28 11.55
CA MET A 50 -6.53 2.36 12.71
C MET A 50 -6.33 3.66 13.49
N ALA A 51 -5.09 4.00 13.85
CA ALA A 51 -4.78 5.23 14.57
C ALA A 51 -5.19 6.47 13.78
N LEU A 52 -4.86 6.54 12.48
CA LEU A 52 -5.19 7.69 11.66
C LEU A 52 -6.70 7.83 11.42
N SER A 53 -7.41 6.73 11.14
CA SER A 53 -8.87 6.78 10.98
C SER A 53 -9.56 7.21 12.26
N MET A 54 -9.12 6.67 13.41
CA MET A 54 -9.61 7.07 14.73
C MET A 54 -9.38 8.57 14.96
N TYR A 55 -8.15 9.06 14.74
CA TYR A 55 -7.81 10.47 14.91
C TYR A 55 -8.65 11.39 14.03
N LEU A 56 -8.69 11.13 12.71
CA LEU A 56 -9.43 11.97 11.76
C LEU A 56 -10.94 11.94 12.00
N SER A 57 -11.49 10.82 12.46
CA SER A 57 -12.91 10.73 12.84
C SER A 57 -13.22 11.50 14.13
N ALA A 58 -12.28 11.51 15.08
CA ALA A 58 -12.44 12.20 16.36
C ALA A 58 -12.31 13.73 16.22
N THR A 59 -11.44 14.20 15.33
CA THR A 59 -11.31 15.63 15.05
C THR A 59 -12.33 16.06 13.99
N GLY A 60 -12.25 15.49 12.79
CA GLY A 60 -13.02 15.92 11.62
C GLY A 60 -12.66 17.33 11.16
N HIS A 61 -13.37 17.79 10.14
CA HIS A 61 -13.14 19.11 9.53
C HIS A 61 -13.50 20.27 10.48
N TYR A 62 -14.53 20.10 11.31
CA TYR A 62 -15.08 21.18 12.14
C TYR A 62 -14.44 21.29 13.53
N ASN A 63 -13.33 20.58 13.80
CA ASN A 63 -12.66 20.70 15.09
C ASN A 63 -12.04 22.10 15.27
N PRO A 64 -12.30 22.81 16.38
CA PRO A 64 -11.71 24.13 16.62
C PRO A 64 -10.17 24.11 16.75
N PHE A 65 -9.59 23.02 17.24
CA PHE A 65 -8.16 22.92 17.55
C PHE A 65 -7.35 22.22 16.46
N PHE A 66 -7.89 21.16 15.86
CA PHE A 66 -7.20 20.28 14.93
C PHE A 66 -8.09 19.93 13.73
N PRO A 67 -8.55 20.91 12.94
CA PRO A 67 -9.41 20.65 11.78
C PRO A 67 -8.66 19.81 10.73
N SER A 68 -9.32 18.80 10.19
CA SER A 68 -8.81 18.03 9.06
C SER A 68 -9.31 18.60 7.73
N LYS A 69 -8.58 18.35 6.64
CA LYS A 69 -9.03 18.68 5.28
C LYS A 69 -10.41 18.07 5.02
N LEU A 70 -11.29 18.84 4.38
CA LEU A 70 -12.62 18.36 4.02
C LEU A 70 -12.52 17.34 2.89
N LEU A 71 -12.93 16.10 3.16
CA LEU A 71 -13.06 15.05 2.17
C LEU A 71 -14.53 14.83 1.88
N ALA A 72 -14.92 15.06 0.63
CA ALA A 72 -16.30 14.93 0.17
C ALA A 72 -16.43 13.79 -0.86
N PRO A 73 -17.57 13.09 -0.89
CA PRO A 73 -17.83 12.08 -1.90
C PRO A 73 -18.02 12.72 -3.27
N ILE A 74 -17.66 11.98 -4.33
CA ILE A 74 -17.94 12.37 -5.72
C ILE A 74 -19.46 12.35 -5.93
N THR A 75 -20.02 13.45 -6.43
CA THR A 75 -21.48 13.63 -6.65
C THR A 75 -21.86 13.83 -8.12
N SER A 76 -20.88 14.02 -9.00
CA SER A 76 -21.07 14.21 -10.44
C SER A 76 -20.06 13.39 -11.23
N VAL A 77 -20.43 13.03 -12.46
CA VAL A 77 -19.50 12.36 -13.38
C VAL A 77 -18.38 13.33 -13.78
N PRO A 78 -17.09 12.94 -13.67
CA PRO A 78 -15.99 13.80 -14.09
C PRO A 78 -15.98 13.96 -15.61
N ASN A 79 -15.69 15.17 -16.08
CA ASN A 79 -15.52 15.44 -17.51
C ASN A 79 -14.09 15.09 -17.93
N ILE A 80 -13.92 14.01 -18.71
CA ILE A 80 -12.61 13.48 -19.10
C ILE A 80 -12.42 13.63 -20.60
N SER A 81 -11.39 14.39 -20.98
CA SER A 81 -10.97 14.58 -22.36
C SER A 81 -9.73 13.72 -22.63
N TRP A 82 -9.94 12.53 -23.21
CA TRP A 82 -8.87 11.58 -23.53
C TRP A 82 -7.71 12.14 -24.38
N PRO A 83 -7.93 13.08 -25.32
CA PRO A 83 -6.84 13.74 -26.03
C PRO A 83 -5.85 14.49 -25.13
N ASP A 84 -6.26 14.91 -23.92
CA ASP A 84 -5.41 15.63 -22.98
C ASP A 84 -4.51 14.69 -22.14
N LEU A 85 -4.63 13.37 -22.34
CA LEU A 85 -3.81 12.38 -21.65
C LEU A 85 -2.33 12.56 -22.00
N ASN A 86 -1.53 12.90 -20.99
CA ASN A 86 -0.12 13.19 -21.16
C ASN A 86 0.78 11.99 -20.77
N ALA A 87 1.47 11.41 -21.76
CA ALA A 87 2.36 10.26 -21.54
C ALA A 87 3.53 10.56 -20.58
N LEU A 88 4.08 11.78 -20.61
CA LEU A 88 5.14 12.17 -19.68
C LEU A 88 4.62 12.27 -18.25
N GLN A 89 3.39 12.75 -18.05
CA GLN A 89 2.77 12.76 -16.72
C GLN A 89 2.48 11.34 -16.23
N LEU A 90 2.02 10.43 -17.11
CA LEU A 90 1.90 9.01 -16.77
C LEU A 90 3.23 8.40 -16.33
N LEU A 91 4.33 8.70 -17.05
CA LEU A 91 5.66 8.23 -16.66
C LEU A 91 6.09 8.79 -15.29
N LYS A 92 5.83 10.07 -15.02
CA LYS A 92 6.08 10.70 -13.71
C LYS A 92 5.20 10.11 -12.60
N SER A 93 4.01 9.63 -12.94
CA SER A 93 3.07 9.04 -11.99
C SER A 93 3.63 7.75 -11.33
N VAL A 94 4.56 7.06 -11.99
CA VAL A 94 5.18 5.84 -11.44
C VAL A 94 5.98 6.14 -10.15
N PRO A 95 7.01 7.01 -10.16
CA PRO A 95 7.69 7.39 -8.92
C PRO A 95 6.78 8.15 -7.96
N VAL A 96 5.86 9.00 -8.43
CA VAL A 96 4.91 9.70 -7.55
C VAL A 96 4.02 8.71 -6.78
N GLY A 97 3.53 7.65 -7.43
CA GLY A 97 2.79 6.57 -6.76
C GLY A 97 3.61 5.87 -5.67
N VAL A 98 4.93 5.73 -5.84
CA VAL A 98 5.81 5.23 -4.77
C VAL A 98 6.02 6.29 -3.68
N GLY A 99 6.12 7.57 -4.04
CA GLY A 99 6.16 8.70 -3.11
C GLY A 99 4.94 8.76 -2.18
N GLN A 100 3.75 8.51 -2.73
CA GLN A 100 2.49 8.53 -2.00
C GLN A 100 2.36 7.43 -0.94
N ILE A 101 3.25 6.42 -0.90
CA ILE A 101 3.36 5.50 0.24
C ILE A 101 3.58 6.28 1.55
N TYR A 102 4.31 7.39 1.48
CA TYR A 102 4.55 8.31 2.59
C TYR A 102 3.77 9.62 2.46
N GLY A 103 2.81 9.70 1.53
CA GLY A 103 2.03 10.92 1.28
C GLY A 103 2.83 12.03 0.59
N CYS A 104 3.82 11.68 -0.25
CA CYS A 104 4.62 12.64 -1.01
C CYS A 104 4.25 12.61 -2.50
N ASP A 105 3.85 13.75 -3.05
CA ASP A 105 3.47 13.93 -4.46
C ASP A 105 4.63 14.38 -5.37
N ASN A 106 5.80 14.71 -4.79
CA ASN A 106 6.97 15.12 -5.55
C ASN A 106 7.63 13.91 -6.24
N PRO A 107 7.78 13.91 -7.60
CA PRO A 107 8.36 12.78 -8.33
C PRO A 107 9.82 12.50 -7.94
N TRP A 108 10.58 13.51 -7.52
CA TRP A 108 11.96 13.33 -7.05
C TRP A 108 12.01 12.57 -5.73
N THR A 109 11.10 12.87 -4.80
CA THR A 109 10.98 12.13 -3.54
C THR A 109 10.63 10.66 -3.79
N GLY A 110 9.70 10.40 -4.72
CA GLY A 110 9.39 9.04 -5.16
C GLY A 110 10.59 8.31 -5.77
N GLY A 111 11.39 9.01 -6.59
CA GLY A 111 12.65 8.49 -7.13
C GLY A 111 13.67 8.15 -6.03
N ILE A 112 13.81 9.01 -5.01
CA ILE A 112 14.67 8.75 -3.85
C ILE A 112 14.23 7.49 -3.10
N PHE A 113 12.92 7.30 -2.89
CA PHE A 113 12.41 6.08 -2.27
C PHE A 113 12.66 4.83 -3.11
N LEU A 114 12.51 4.90 -4.43
CA LEU A 114 12.90 3.80 -5.33
C LEU A 114 14.39 3.48 -5.21
N CYS A 115 15.27 4.48 -5.18
CA CYS A 115 16.70 4.27 -4.98
C CYS A 115 17.01 3.65 -3.61
N ALA A 116 16.32 4.07 -2.55
CA ALA A 116 16.47 3.49 -1.22
C ALA A 116 16.04 2.02 -1.17
N ILE A 117 14.92 1.67 -1.82
CA ILE A 117 14.46 0.28 -1.94
C ILE A 117 15.45 -0.52 -2.80
N LEU A 118 15.94 0.03 -3.91
CA LEU A 118 16.91 -0.60 -4.81
C LEU A 118 18.20 -0.96 -4.08
N LEU A 119 18.69 -0.07 -3.21
CA LEU A 119 19.88 -0.31 -2.39
C LEU A 119 19.72 -1.52 -1.48
N SER A 120 18.51 -1.77 -0.98
CA SER A 120 18.21 -2.93 -0.13
C SER A 120 17.93 -4.20 -0.93
N SER A 121 17.11 -4.12 -1.97
CA SER A 121 16.69 -5.25 -2.80
C SER A 121 16.23 -4.75 -4.18
N PRO A 122 16.96 -5.08 -5.26
CA PRO A 122 16.51 -4.83 -6.62
C PRO A 122 15.14 -5.45 -6.94
N LEU A 123 14.84 -6.63 -6.39
CA LEU A 123 13.54 -7.28 -6.61
C LEU A 123 12.39 -6.52 -5.94
N MET A 124 12.59 -5.95 -4.75
CA MET A 124 11.59 -5.09 -4.13
C MET A 124 11.37 -3.81 -4.95
N CYS A 125 12.45 -3.18 -5.42
CA CYS A 125 12.35 -1.96 -6.23
C CYS A 125 11.59 -2.21 -7.54
N LEU A 126 11.90 -3.32 -8.22
CA LEU A 126 11.18 -3.73 -9.43
C LEU A 126 9.67 -3.87 -9.17
N HIS A 127 9.28 -4.57 -8.11
CA HIS A 127 7.85 -4.75 -7.80
C HIS A 127 7.18 -3.46 -7.31
N ALA A 128 7.92 -2.55 -6.66
CA ALA A 128 7.40 -1.22 -6.31
C ALA A 128 7.01 -0.43 -7.57
N ALA A 129 7.90 -0.40 -8.58
CA ALA A 129 7.66 0.28 -9.83
C ALA A 129 6.53 -0.37 -10.64
N ILE A 130 6.52 -1.70 -10.74
CA ILE A 130 5.47 -2.46 -11.44
C ILE A 130 4.11 -2.26 -10.75
N GLY A 131 4.05 -2.34 -9.42
CA GLY A 131 2.79 -2.14 -8.69
C GLY A 131 2.25 -0.73 -8.86
N SER A 132 3.11 0.29 -8.83
CA SER A 132 2.72 1.67 -9.13
C SER A 132 2.15 1.82 -10.54
N LEU A 133 2.83 1.23 -11.53
CA LEU A 133 2.37 1.20 -12.92
C LEU A 133 1.01 0.49 -13.09
N LEU A 134 0.79 -0.64 -12.42
CA LEU A 134 -0.49 -1.35 -12.45
C LEU A 134 -1.62 -0.53 -11.80
N GLY A 135 -1.30 0.31 -10.82
CA GLY A 135 -2.23 1.29 -10.27
C GLY A 135 -2.68 2.29 -11.33
N ILE A 136 -1.74 2.84 -12.12
CA ILE A 136 -2.05 3.73 -13.25
C ILE A 136 -2.97 3.03 -14.26
N VAL A 137 -2.64 1.79 -14.63
CA VAL A 137 -3.46 0.98 -15.57
C VAL A 137 -4.89 0.79 -15.03
N ALA A 138 -5.04 0.49 -13.74
CA ALA A 138 -6.36 0.36 -13.11
C ALA A 138 -7.13 1.70 -13.05
N GLY A 139 -6.44 2.82 -12.86
CA GLY A 139 -7.05 4.15 -12.90
C GLY A 139 -7.59 4.49 -14.30
N LEU A 140 -6.78 4.23 -15.33
CA LEU A 140 -7.20 4.43 -16.72
C LEU A 140 -8.34 3.48 -17.11
N SER A 141 -8.33 2.23 -16.67
CA SER A 141 -9.39 1.26 -17.01
C SER A 141 -10.76 1.65 -16.43
N LEU A 142 -10.78 2.38 -15.30
CA LEU A 142 -11.99 2.92 -14.69
C LEU A 142 -12.31 4.35 -15.08
N SER A 143 -11.58 4.93 -16.05
CA SER A 143 -11.73 6.34 -16.46
C SER A 143 -11.64 7.27 -15.24
N ALA A 144 -10.62 7.09 -14.40
CA ALA A 144 -10.37 8.00 -13.30
C ALA A 144 -9.93 9.39 -13.81
N PRO A 145 -10.23 10.49 -13.09
CA PRO A 145 -9.66 11.79 -13.41
C PRO A 145 -8.13 11.71 -13.51
N PHE A 146 -7.56 12.27 -14.59
CA PHE A 146 -6.12 12.15 -14.84
C PHE A 146 -5.28 12.77 -13.72
N GLU A 147 -5.77 13.82 -13.06
CA GLU A 147 -5.09 14.44 -11.92
C GLU A 147 -4.91 13.47 -10.74
N ASP A 148 -5.88 12.61 -10.45
CA ASP A 148 -5.75 11.61 -9.37
C ASP A 148 -4.68 10.57 -9.71
N ILE A 149 -4.54 10.24 -10.99
CA ILE A 149 -3.49 9.34 -11.49
C ILE A 149 -2.13 10.05 -11.40
N TYR A 150 -2.04 11.31 -11.83
CA TYR A 150 -0.81 12.10 -11.85
C TYR A 150 -0.29 12.42 -10.46
N LEU A 151 -1.18 12.61 -9.50
CA LEU A 151 -0.88 12.72 -8.07
C LEU A 151 -0.48 11.37 -7.44
N GLY A 152 -0.48 10.27 -8.19
CA GLY A 152 -0.06 8.94 -7.75
C GLY A 152 -1.06 8.25 -6.81
N LEU A 153 -2.29 8.75 -6.68
CA LEU A 153 -3.28 8.22 -5.73
C LEU A 153 -3.73 6.79 -6.07
N TRP A 154 -3.55 6.37 -7.32
CA TRP A 154 -3.82 5.02 -7.77
C TRP A 154 -2.65 4.04 -7.56
N GLY A 155 -1.42 4.54 -7.36
CA GLY A 155 -0.20 3.74 -7.43
C GLY A 155 0.33 3.23 -6.09
N PHE A 156 0.08 3.92 -4.98
CA PHE A 156 0.78 3.62 -3.72
C PHE A 156 0.31 2.31 -3.06
N ASN A 157 -1.00 2.07 -3.03
CA ASN A 157 -1.57 0.84 -2.47
C ASN A 157 -1.15 -0.39 -3.30
N SER A 158 -1.21 -0.29 -4.62
CA SER A 158 -0.81 -1.37 -5.53
C SER A 158 0.69 -1.62 -5.51
N SER A 159 1.52 -0.58 -5.37
CA SER A 159 2.97 -0.67 -5.16
C SER A 159 3.29 -1.51 -3.91
N LEU A 160 2.71 -1.18 -2.76
CA LEU A 160 2.91 -1.92 -1.50
C LEU A 160 2.49 -3.39 -1.62
N ALA A 161 1.32 -3.65 -2.21
CA ALA A 161 0.82 -5.02 -2.40
C ALA A 161 1.74 -5.84 -3.34
N CYS A 162 2.23 -5.20 -4.41
CA CYS A 162 3.13 -5.85 -5.35
C CYS A 162 4.47 -6.20 -4.70
N ILE A 163 5.04 -5.32 -3.87
CA ILE A 163 6.25 -5.61 -3.08
C ILE A 163 6.00 -6.78 -2.12
N ALA A 164 4.87 -6.76 -1.41
CA ALA A 164 4.55 -7.75 -0.39
C ALA A 164 4.39 -9.16 -0.95
N ILE A 165 3.66 -9.33 -2.06
CA ILE A 165 3.45 -10.63 -2.70
C ILE A 165 4.62 -11.02 -3.62
N GLY A 166 5.32 -10.03 -4.19
CA GLY A 166 6.40 -10.20 -5.19
C GLY A 166 7.76 -10.64 -4.61
N GLY A 167 7.77 -11.60 -3.70
CA GLY A 167 9.00 -12.15 -3.12
C GLY A 167 9.19 -11.92 -1.63
N MET A 168 8.45 -10.97 -1.03
CA MET A 168 8.61 -10.64 0.39
C MET A 168 7.89 -11.66 1.30
N PHE A 169 6.57 -11.76 1.22
CA PHE A 169 5.77 -12.69 2.02
C PHE A 169 5.42 -14.00 1.28
N MET A 170 5.65 -14.03 -0.04
CA MET A 170 5.61 -15.24 -0.85
C MET A 170 6.97 -15.43 -1.50
N ALA A 171 7.49 -16.66 -1.56
CA ALA A 171 8.74 -16.90 -2.26
C ALA A 171 8.60 -16.54 -3.75
N LEU A 172 9.53 -15.75 -4.29
CA LEU A 172 9.43 -15.31 -5.68
C LEU A 172 9.62 -16.50 -6.62
N THR A 173 8.62 -16.76 -7.45
CA THR A 173 8.58 -17.68 -8.60
C THR A 173 7.83 -16.96 -9.73
N TRP A 174 7.78 -17.51 -10.94
CA TRP A 174 6.98 -16.87 -12.00
C TRP A 174 5.49 -16.89 -11.66
N GLN A 175 5.01 -17.92 -10.95
CA GLN A 175 3.63 -18.02 -10.49
C GLN A 175 3.30 -16.96 -9.43
N THR A 176 4.17 -16.77 -8.44
CA THR A 176 3.94 -15.74 -7.41
C THR A 176 4.19 -14.33 -7.94
N HIS A 177 5.03 -14.16 -8.97
CA HIS A 177 5.12 -12.89 -9.69
C HIS A 177 3.78 -12.54 -10.36
N LEU A 178 3.17 -13.46 -11.11
CA LEU A 178 1.83 -13.25 -11.68
C LEU A 178 0.77 -13.00 -10.59
N LEU A 179 0.85 -13.71 -9.46
CA LEU A 179 -0.02 -13.48 -8.31
C LEU A 179 0.18 -12.08 -7.72
N ALA A 180 1.41 -11.57 -7.69
CA ALA A 180 1.71 -10.20 -7.24
C ALA A 180 1.10 -9.16 -8.18
N LEU A 181 1.14 -9.38 -9.50
CA LEU A 181 0.49 -8.49 -10.48
C LEU A 181 -1.04 -8.48 -10.27
N ALA A 182 -1.63 -9.67 -10.09
CA ALA A 182 -3.06 -9.79 -9.79
C ALA A 182 -3.43 -9.10 -8.46
N CYS A 183 -2.62 -9.28 -7.42
CA CYS A 183 -2.82 -8.62 -6.13
C CYS A 183 -2.68 -7.11 -6.24
N ALA A 184 -1.72 -6.59 -7.03
CA ALA A 184 -1.53 -5.16 -7.23
C ALA A 184 -2.75 -4.52 -7.93
N LEU A 185 -3.26 -5.14 -9.01
CA LEU A 185 -4.46 -4.68 -9.70
C LEU A 185 -5.70 -4.75 -8.79
N PHE A 186 -5.91 -5.87 -8.10
CA PHE A 186 -7.01 -6.01 -7.14
C PHE A 186 -6.93 -4.92 -6.06
N THR A 187 -5.74 -4.67 -5.53
CA THR A 187 -5.50 -3.64 -4.53
C THR A 187 -5.82 -2.23 -5.05
N ALA A 188 -5.50 -1.90 -6.30
CA ALA A 188 -5.84 -0.61 -6.90
C ALA A 188 -7.36 -0.41 -7.00
N TYR A 189 -8.10 -1.42 -7.46
CA TYR A 189 -9.57 -1.39 -7.51
C TYR A 189 -10.21 -1.32 -6.13
N LEU A 190 -9.68 -2.08 -5.15
CA LEU A 190 -10.10 -1.95 -3.76
C LEU A 190 -9.79 -0.55 -3.22
N GLY A 191 -8.69 0.06 -3.68
CA GLY A 191 -8.28 1.42 -3.37
C GLY A 191 -9.36 2.45 -3.63
N VAL A 192 -9.81 2.52 -4.88
CA VAL A 192 -10.88 3.45 -5.27
C VAL A 192 -12.22 3.11 -4.59
N SER A 193 -12.53 1.82 -4.41
CA SER A 193 -13.75 1.38 -3.72
C SER A 193 -13.79 1.88 -2.27
N MET A 194 -12.70 1.68 -1.52
CA MET A 194 -12.60 2.15 -0.14
C MET A 194 -12.53 3.67 -0.06
N ALA A 195 -11.83 4.34 -0.98
CA ALA A 195 -11.78 5.81 -1.03
C ALA A 195 -13.19 6.40 -1.17
N ASN A 196 -14.00 5.87 -2.09
CA ASN A 196 -15.39 6.30 -2.26
C ASN A 196 -16.26 6.01 -1.04
N LEU A 197 -16.11 4.83 -0.43
CA LEU A 197 -16.86 4.46 0.77
C LEU A 197 -16.51 5.38 1.96
N MET A 198 -15.22 5.60 2.20
CA MET A 198 -14.73 6.37 3.35
C MET A 198 -14.93 7.87 3.17
N ALA A 199 -14.97 8.38 1.93
CA ALA A 199 -15.34 9.76 1.64
C ALA A 199 -16.78 10.08 2.11
N ARG A 200 -17.69 9.10 2.18
CA ARG A 200 -19.05 9.29 2.72
C ARG A 200 -19.07 9.67 4.20
N VAL A 201 -18.01 9.32 4.93
CA VAL A 201 -17.82 9.64 6.36
C VAL A 201 -16.66 10.62 6.57
N GLY A 202 -16.20 11.29 5.52
CA GLY A 202 -15.15 12.32 5.59
C GLY A 202 -13.74 11.78 5.87
N LEU A 203 -13.47 10.51 5.56
CA LEU A 203 -12.18 9.86 5.84
C LEU A 203 -11.42 9.47 4.56
N PRO A 204 -10.08 9.53 4.57
CA PRO A 204 -9.25 8.98 3.49
C PRO A 204 -9.04 7.48 3.67
N ALA A 205 -9.01 6.71 2.58
CA ALA A 205 -8.74 5.27 2.64
C ALA A 205 -7.31 4.91 3.07
N CYS A 206 -6.34 5.81 2.82
CA CYS A 206 -4.93 5.56 3.11
C CYS A 206 -4.47 4.19 2.60
N THR A 207 -3.82 3.38 3.43
CA THR A 207 -3.32 2.05 3.07
C THR A 207 -4.18 0.90 3.60
N TRP A 208 -5.43 1.17 4.01
CA TRP A 208 -6.41 0.11 4.26
C TRP A 208 -6.55 -0.87 3.07
N PRO A 209 -6.64 -0.40 1.81
CA PRO A 209 -6.77 -1.29 0.66
C PRO A 209 -5.59 -2.26 0.55
N PHE A 210 -4.36 -1.76 0.67
CA PHE A 210 -3.15 -2.58 0.71
C PHE A 210 -3.22 -3.66 1.80
N CYS A 211 -3.53 -3.28 3.04
CA CYS A 211 -3.57 -4.23 4.16
C CYS A 211 -4.60 -5.34 3.92
N LEU A 212 -5.83 -4.97 3.57
CA LEU A 212 -6.92 -5.94 3.40
C LEU A 212 -6.71 -6.85 2.20
N ALA A 213 -6.30 -6.28 1.05
CA ALA A 213 -6.01 -7.08 -0.14
C ALA A 213 -4.83 -8.03 0.08
N THR A 214 -3.73 -7.55 0.64
CA THR A 214 -2.53 -8.39 0.82
C THR A 214 -2.79 -9.51 1.83
N LEU A 215 -3.49 -9.22 2.94
CA LEU A 215 -3.90 -10.26 3.90
C LEU A 215 -4.81 -11.31 3.25
N LEU A 216 -5.77 -10.89 2.43
CA LEU A 216 -6.63 -11.80 1.68
C LEU A 216 -5.82 -12.72 0.76
N PHE A 217 -4.84 -12.18 0.03
CA PHE A 217 -3.98 -12.97 -0.86
C PHE A 217 -3.02 -13.89 -0.09
N LEU A 218 -2.55 -13.51 1.10
CA LEU A 218 -1.74 -14.37 1.96
C LEU A 218 -2.53 -15.48 2.67
N LEU A 219 -3.85 -15.35 2.75
CA LEU A 219 -4.76 -16.38 3.23
C LEU A 219 -5.15 -17.38 2.13
N LEU A 220 -4.86 -17.08 0.86
CA LEU A 220 -5.10 -18.00 -0.25
C LEU A 220 -4.32 -19.30 -0.03
N THR A 221 -5.02 -20.42 -0.07
CA THR A 221 -4.40 -21.75 -0.09
C THR A 221 -4.48 -22.35 -1.49
N THR A 222 -3.46 -23.11 -1.89
CA THR A 222 -3.40 -23.72 -3.22
C THR A 222 -2.62 -25.03 -3.17
N LYS A 223 -2.96 -25.96 -4.08
CA LYS A 223 -2.22 -27.21 -4.27
C LYS A 223 -0.96 -27.02 -5.14
N ASN A 224 -0.74 -25.83 -5.70
CA ASN A 224 0.45 -25.57 -6.51
C ASN A 224 1.68 -25.32 -5.62
N PRO A 225 2.69 -26.21 -5.60
CA PRO A 225 3.86 -26.09 -4.71
C PRO A 225 4.80 -24.92 -5.07
N ASN A 226 4.55 -24.24 -6.18
CA ASN A 226 5.32 -23.06 -6.60
C ASN A 226 4.74 -21.74 -6.06
N ILE A 227 3.55 -21.78 -5.46
CA ILE A 227 2.96 -20.66 -4.74
C ILE A 227 3.16 -20.95 -3.25
N TYR A 228 4.27 -20.46 -2.72
CA TYR A 228 4.73 -20.78 -1.37
C TYR A 228 4.76 -19.53 -0.50
N ARG A 229 4.01 -19.57 0.62
CA ARG A 229 4.01 -18.51 1.63
C ARG A 229 5.21 -18.67 2.56
N MET A 230 5.96 -17.58 2.74
CA MET A 230 7.12 -17.56 3.61
C MET A 230 6.69 -17.61 5.09
N PRO A 231 7.30 -18.47 5.93
CA PRO A 231 7.12 -18.38 7.37
C PRO A 231 7.66 -17.05 7.88
N LEU A 232 6.91 -16.33 8.73
CA LEU A 232 7.33 -14.99 9.17
C LEU A 232 8.66 -15.00 9.93
N SER A 233 8.95 -16.09 10.65
CA SER A 233 10.22 -16.28 11.38
C SER A 233 11.46 -16.40 10.47
N LYS A 234 11.28 -16.57 9.16
CA LYS A 234 12.36 -16.74 8.17
C LYS A 234 12.42 -15.62 7.14
N LEU A 235 11.57 -14.61 7.28
CA LEU A 235 11.38 -13.56 6.30
C LEU A 235 12.47 -12.49 6.42
N THR A 236 13.18 -12.22 5.32
CA THR A 236 14.16 -11.13 5.24
C THR A 236 13.88 -10.22 4.05
N TYR A 237 14.33 -10.58 2.85
CA TYR A 237 14.11 -9.86 1.58
C TYR A 237 14.05 -10.86 0.41
N PRO A 238 13.45 -10.51 -0.75
CA PRO A 238 13.10 -11.46 -1.80
C PRO A 238 14.20 -12.40 -2.29
N GLU A 239 15.42 -11.90 -2.43
CA GLU A 239 16.58 -12.66 -2.90
C GLU A 239 16.91 -13.81 -1.92
N GLU A 240 16.99 -13.52 -0.63
CA GLU A 240 17.28 -14.52 0.41
C GLU A 240 16.07 -15.43 0.69
N ASN A 241 14.85 -14.88 0.68
CA ASN A 241 13.61 -15.65 0.77
C ASN A 241 13.52 -16.71 -0.33
N ARG A 242 13.92 -16.36 -1.56
CA ARG A 242 13.96 -17.30 -2.68
C ARG A 242 14.99 -18.41 -2.45
N ILE A 243 16.16 -18.10 -1.89
CA ILE A 243 17.18 -19.11 -1.55
C ILE A 243 16.61 -20.09 -0.51
N PHE A 244 15.99 -19.58 0.55
CA PHE A 244 15.33 -20.40 1.58
C PHE A 244 14.29 -21.35 0.96
N TYR A 245 13.42 -20.82 0.10
CA TYR A 245 12.41 -21.62 -0.60
C TYR A 245 13.03 -22.74 -1.45
N LEU A 246 14.05 -22.44 -2.24
CA LEU A 246 14.70 -23.43 -3.10
C LEU A 246 15.36 -24.56 -2.28
N GLN A 247 15.99 -24.20 -1.15
CA GLN A 247 16.56 -25.19 -0.23
C GLN A 247 15.47 -26.05 0.42
N ALA A 248 14.38 -25.45 0.89
CA ALA A 248 13.24 -26.18 1.45
C ALA A 248 12.61 -27.13 0.42
N LYS A 249 12.40 -26.64 -0.82
CA LYS A 249 11.87 -27.43 -1.93
C LYS A 249 12.75 -28.63 -2.26
N LYS A 250 14.08 -28.45 -2.29
CA LYS A 250 15.03 -29.54 -2.54
C LYS A 250 14.92 -30.63 -1.47
N ARG A 251 14.85 -30.25 -0.19
CA ARG A 251 14.68 -31.21 0.93
C ARG A 251 13.38 -31.99 0.83
N MET A 252 12.28 -31.37 0.37
CA MET A 252 11.00 -32.06 0.17
C MET A 252 11.06 -33.10 -0.97
N VAL A 253 11.92 -32.88 -1.98
CA VAL A 253 12.12 -33.84 -3.08
C VAL A 253 13.04 -34.98 -2.67
N GLU A 254 14.05 -34.72 -1.83
CA GLU A 254 15.02 -35.72 -1.38
C GLU A 254 14.49 -36.64 -0.25
N SER A 255 13.49 -36.19 0.52
CA SER A 255 12.81 -36.98 1.55
C SER A 255 11.30 -36.98 1.32
N PRO A 256 10.79 -37.61 0.24
CA PRO A 256 9.36 -37.81 0.09
C PRO A 256 8.90 -38.76 1.21
N LEU A 257 8.07 -38.24 2.13
CA LEU A 257 7.35 -39.06 3.10
C LEU A 257 6.46 -40.08 2.37
#